data_AF-A0A4Q5YC72-F1
#
_entry.id   AF-A0A4Q5YC72-F1
#
_cell.length_a   1.000
_cell.length_b   1.000
_cell.length_c   1.000
_cell.angle_alpha   90.00
_cell.angle_beta   90.00
_cell.angle_gamma   90.00
#
_symmetry.space_group_name_H-M   'P 1'
#
loop_
_entity.id
_entity.type
_entity.pdbx_description
1 polymer ?
#
loop_
_entity_poly.entity_id
_entity_poly.type
_entity_poly.pdbx_seq_one_letter_code
_entity_poly.pdbx_strand_id
1 'polypeptide(L)'
;MKSLITFIALLAISCHGHSQNTPAGATRPNIIFILTDDMGFGDLSCYNGRYRTPNLDRMATEGIRFTSYYSAAPVCSPSRAGFLTGQSPARWKINNYLSDKKHNRDCEQDDFLSPAAPSVAKLFKAAGYATGHFGKWHMGGGRDVVNAPK
;
A
#
# COMPACT_ATOMS: atom_id res chain seq x y z
N MET A 1 -34.08 -5.53 -49.19
CA MET A 1 -33.77 -6.28 -47.95
C MET A 1 -32.75 -7.41 -48.11
N LYS A 2 -32.03 -7.54 -49.24
CA LYS A 2 -30.96 -8.56 -49.42
C LYS A 2 -29.52 -8.00 -49.28
N SER A 3 -29.38 -6.68 -49.17
CA SER A 3 -28.07 -5.99 -49.11
C SER A 3 -27.62 -5.60 -47.69
N LEU A 4 -28.44 -5.86 -46.66
CA LEU A 4 -28.12 -5.52 -45.26
C LEU A 4 -27.49 -6.70 -44.48
N ILE A 5 -27.63 -7.92 -45.00
CA ILE A 5 -27.14 -9.14 -44.36
C ILE A 5 -25.64 -9.36 -44.61
N THR A 6 -25.09 -8.81 -45.70
CA THR A 6 -23.67 -8.97 -46.07
C THR A 6 -22.70 -8.14 -45.20
N PHE A 7 -23.18 -7.10 -44.51
CA PHE A 7 -22.32 -6.22 -43.70
C PHE A 7 -22.03 -6.76 -42.29
N ILE A 8 -22.84 -7.70 -41.79
CA ILE A 8 -22.66 -8.30 -40.46
C ILE A 8 -21.61 -9.42 -40.47
N ALA A 9 -21.36 -10.03 -41.64
CA ALA A 9 -20.39 -11.13 -41.77
C ALA A 9 -18.91 -10.68 -41.73
N LEU A 10 -18.61 -9.40 -42.00
CA LEU A 10 -17.22 -8.90 -42.01
C LEU A 10 -16.71 -8.40 -40.66
N LEU A 11 -17.58 -8.17 -39.66
CA LEU A 11 -17.14 -7.70 -38.33
C LEU A 11 -16.79 -8.84 -37.35
N ALA A 12 -16.96 -10.10 -37.75
CA ALA A 12 -16.77 -11.25 -36.87
C ALA A 12 -15.35 -11.85 -36.87
N ILE A 13 -14.41 -11.32 -37.66
CA ILE A 13 -13.10 -11.98 -37.91
C ILE A 13 -11.91 -11.33 -37.15
N SER A 14 -12.07 -10.15 -36.54
CA SER A 14 -10.92 -9.44 -35.91
C SER A 14 -10.79 -9.57 -34.40
N CYS A 15 -11.62 -10.39 -33.74
CA CYS A 15 -11.32 -10.82 -32.35
C CYS A 15 -10.47 -12.09 -32.36
N HIS A 16 -9.37 -12.08 -33.11
CA HIS A 16 -8.25 -12.94 -32.76
C HIS A 16 -7.73 -12.42 -31.44
N GLY A 17 -8.04 -13.15 -30.36
CA GLY A 17 -7.50 -12.88 -29.04
C GLY A 17 -6.01 -12.63 -29.19
N HIS A 18 -5.59 -11.39 -28.92
CA HIS A 18 -4.20 -11.08 -28.76
C HIS A 18 -3.77 -11.88 -27.53
N SER A 19 -3.31 -13.10 -27.78
CA SER A 19 -2.61 -13.91 -26.79
C SER A 19 -1.44 -13.04 -26.40
N GLN A 20 -1.60 -12.31 -25.30
CA GLN A 20 -0.50 -11.59 -24.68
C GLN A 20 0.54 -12.66 -24.43
N ASN A 21 1.57 -12.67 -25.29
CA ASN A 21 2.80 -13.37 -25.05
C ASN A 21 3.32 -12.79 -23.74
N THR A 22 2.88 -13.38 -22.62
CA THR A 22 3.52 -13.18 -21.34
C THR A 22 4.96 -13.59 -21.60
N PRO A 23 5.94 -12.67 -21.48
CA PRO A 23 7.31 -12.99 -21.82
C PRO A 23 7.69 -14.26 -21.09
N ALA A 24 8.01 -15.31 -21.84
CA ALA A 24 8.55 -16.53 -21.27
C ALA A 24 9.85 -16.15 -20.57
N GLY A 25 9.79 -16.03 -19.23
CA GLY A 25 10.90 -15.55 -18.42
C GLY A 25 10.66 -14.24 -17.66
N ALA A 26 9.45 -13.67 -17.63
CA ALA A 26 9.13 -12.60 -16.69
C ALA A 26 9.19 -13.14 -15.25
N THR A 27 10.38 -13.12 -14.65
CA THR A 27 10.60 -13.49 -13.26
C THR A 27 9.72 -12.61 -12.38
N ARG A 28 8.95 -13.23 -11.50
CA ARG A 28 8.12 -12.51 -10.53
C ARG A 28 8.98 -11.52 -9.73
N PRO A 29 8.69 -10.21 -9.74
CA PRO A 29 9.57 -9.21 -9.15
C PRO A 29 9.55 -9.28 -7.63
N ASN A 30 10.65 -8.93 -6.97
CA ASN A 30 10.61 -8.67 -5.52
C ASN A 30 9.99 -7.30 -5.26
N ILE A 31 9.15 -7.20 -4.23
CA ILE A 31 8.46 -5.96 -3.86
C ILE A 31 8.94 -5.55 -2.47
N ILE A 32 9.60 -4.40 -2.38
CA ILE A 32 10.16 -3.87 -1.15
C ILE A 32 9.49 -2.53 -0.85
N PHE A 33 8.86 -2.43 0.32
CA PHE A 33 8.35 -1.17 0.83
C PHE A 33 9.33 -0.61 1.86
N ILE A 34 9.78 0.62 1.65
CA ILE A 34 10.58 1.38 2.61
C ILE A 34 9.68 2.49 3.15
N LEU A 35 9.21 2.34 4.38
CA LEU A 35 8.36 3.31 5.06
C LEU A 35 9.16 3.99 6.18
N THR A 36 9.19 5.31 6.19
CA THR A 36 9.85 6.09 7.23
C THR A 36 8.85 6.70 8.19
N ASP A 37 9.28 6.96 9.43
CA ASP A 37 8.47 7.62 10.47
C ASP A 37 8.86 9.09 10.51
N ASP A 38 7.86 9.97 10.45
CA ASP A 38 7.98 11.43 10.60
C ASP A 38 8.94 12.15 9.60
N MET A 39 9.22 11.55 8.44
CA MET A 39 9.96 12.23 7.37
C MET A 39 9.07 13.24 6.65
N GLY A 40 9.49 14.50 6.66
CA GLY A 40 8.83 15.58 5.94
C GLY A 40 9.21 15.62 4.46
N PHE A 41 8.33 16.19 3.63
CA PHE A 41 8.58 16.39 2.20
C PHE A 41 9.87 17.20 1.94
N GLY A 42 10.18 18.18 2.79
CA GLY A 42 11.36 19.03 2.69
C GLY A 42 12.64 18.45 3.30
N ASP A 43 12.65 17.20 3.73
CA ASP A 43 13.87 16.60 4.31
C ASP A 43 14.84 16.11 3.24
N LEU A 44 14.35 15.60 2.10
CA LEU A 44 15.20 14.98 1.08
C LEU A 44 15.80 16.01 0.12
N SER A 45 17.09 15.88 -0.23
CA SER A 45 17.75 16.77 -1.19
C SER A 45 17.07 16.73 -2.57
N CYS A 46 16.54 15.58 -2.99
CA CYS A 46 15.74 15.48 -4.22
C CYS A 46 14.43 16.28 -4.18
N TYR A 47 13.98 16.83 -3.05
CA TYR A 47 12.87 17.77 -2.96
C TYR A 47 13.33 19.19 -2.56
N ASN A 48 14.59 19.53 -2.85
CA ASN A 48 15.26 20.77 -2.41
C ASN A 48 15.38 20.88 -0.88
N GLY A 49 15.41 19.75 -0.19
CA GLY A 49 15.62 19.68 1.26
C GLY A 49 17.06 19.96 1.66
N ARG A 50 17.25 20.28 2.94
CA ARG A 50 18.55 20.69 3.50
C ARG A 50 19.53 19.53 3.73
N TYR A 51 19.03 18.29 3.80
CA TYR A 51 19.86 17.14 4.14
C TYR A 51 20.41 16.46 2.88
N ARG A 52 21.64 15.95 2.98
CA ARG A 52 22.26 15.19 1.89
C ARG A 52 21.74 13.75 1.92
N THR A 53 20.94 13.37 0.93
CA THR A 53 20.34 12.02 0.84
C THR A 53 20.72 11.28 -0.45
N PRO A 54 22.02 11.05 -0.72
CA PRO A 54 22.49 10.62 -2.05
C PRO A 54 21.90 9.28 -2.53
N ASN A 55 21.60 8.35 -1.62
CA ASN A 55 20.98 7.08 -1.98
C ASN A 55 19.52 7.24 -2.42
N LEU A 56 18.77 8.16 -1.79
CA LEU A 56 17.38 8.46 -2.15
C LEU A 56 17.32 9.36 -3.39
N ASP A 57 18.29 10.25 -3.57
CA ASP A 57 18.44 11.03 -4.79
C ASP A 57 18.68 10.13 -5.99
N ARG A 58 19.58 9.14 -5.86
CA ARG A 58 19.82 8.13 -6.89
C ARG A 58 18.54 7.32 -7.20
N MET A 59 17.81 6.88 -6.18
CA MET A 59 16.52 6.19 -6.36
C MET A 59 15.50 7.06 -7.10
N ALA A 60 15.46 8.36 -6.83
CA ALA A 60 14.56 9.30 -7.51
C ALA A 60 14.96 9.53 -8.98
N THR A 61 16.26 9.52 -9.31
CA THR A 61 16.76 9.64 -10.70
C THR A 61 16.58 8.37 -11.52
N GLU A 62 16.77 7.20 -10.91
CA GLU A 62 16.63 5.89 -11.56
C GLU A 62 15.17 5.42 -11.68
N GLY A 63 14.23 6.10 -11.02
CA GLY A 63 12.85 5.68 -10.89
C GLY A 63 11.83 6.79 -11.09
N ILE A 64 10.70 6.68 -10.39
CA ILE A 64 9.61 7.66 -10.41
C ILE A 64 9.61 8.41 -9.09
N ARG A 65 9.61 9.74 -9.16
CA ARG A 65 9.50 10.65 -8.01
C ARG A 65 8.15 11.34 -8.03
N PHE A 66 7.34 11.12 -6.99
CA PHE A 66 6.06 11.79 -6.84
C PHE A 66 6.23 13.16 -6.16
N THR A 67 5.63 14.21 -6.71
CA THR A 67 5.58 15.55 -6.07
C THR A 67 4.29 15.81 -5.32
N SER A 68 3.31 14.92 -5.46
CA SER A 68 1.99 14.99 -4.84
C SER A 68 1.57 13.61 -4.32
N TYR A 69 2.24 13.12 -3.28
CA TYR A 69 1.88 11.91 -2.55
C TYR A 69 1.38 12.27 -1.15
N TYR A 70 0.30 11.64 -0.71
CA TYR A 70 -0.33 11.92 0.59
C TYR A 70 -0.47 10.63 1.39
N SER A 71 -0.13 10.70 2.68
CA SER A 71 -0.41 9.65 3.64
C SER A 71 -1.91 9.55 3.90
N ALA A 72 -2.42 8.34 4.17
CA ALA A 72 -3.84 8.11 4.49
C ALA A 72 -4.31 8.87 5.74
N ALA A 73 -3.38 9.21 6.64
CA ALA A 73 -3.60 10.05 7.81
C ALA A 73 -2.29 10.74 8.23
N PRO A 74 -2.36 11.87 8.98
CA PRO A 74 -1.17 12.59 9.45
C PRO A 74 -0.54 11.99 10.71
N VAL A 75 -1.00 10.83 11.19
CA VAL A 75 -0.53 10.17 12.42
C VAL A 75 -0.10 8.73 12.11
N CYS A 76 0.90 8.23 12.84
CA CYS A 76 1.56 6.94 12.61
C CYS A 76 0.60 5.74 12.48
N SER A 77 -0.18 5.37 13.50
CA SER A 77 -1.08 4.20 13.45
C SER A 77 -2.12 4.27 12.32
N PRO A 78 -2.88 5.38 12.13
CA PRO A 78 -3.86 5.44 11.05
C PRO A 78 -3.21 5.51 9.66
N SER A 79 -2.04 6.13 9.52
CA SER A 79 -1.25 6.10 8.27
C SER A 79 -0.88 4.67 7.89
N ARG A 80 -0.34 3.90 8.85
CA ARG A 80 0.07 2.50 8.65
C ARG A 80 -1.11 1.59 8.36
N ALA A 81 -2.23 1.79 9.07
CA ALA A 81 -3.47 1.06 8.81
C ALA A 81 -3.92 1.30 7.36
N GLY A 82 -4.01 2.57 6.93
CA GLY A 82 -4.41 2.89 5.57
C GLY A 82 -3.47 2.33 4.50
N PHE A 83 -2.15 2.41 4.72
CA PHE A 83 -1.14 1.80 3.84
C PHE A 83 -1.30 0.29 3.72
N LEU A 84 -1.45 -0.43 4.83
CA LEU A 84 -1.55 -1.90 4.79
C LEU A 84 -2.87 -2.38 4.20
N THR A 85 -3.99 -1.76 4.57
CA THR A 85 -5.31 -2.24 4.18
C THR A 85 -5.75 -1.71 2.81
N GLY A 86 -5.13 -0.65 2.32
CA GLY A 86 -5.59 0.09 1.13
C GLY A 86 -6.96 0.73 1.32
N GLN A 87 -7.33 1.05 2.56
CA GLN A 87 -8.66 1.55 2.93
C GLN A 87 -8.52 2.72 3.90
N SER A 88 -9.55 3.58 4.00
CA SER A 88 -9.56 4.65 5.01
C SER A 88 -9.38 4.05 6.41
N PRO A 89 -8.49 4.58 7.25
CA PRO A 89 -8.22 4.03 8.57
C PRO A 89 -9.43 4.12 9.52
N ALA A 90 -10.33 5.08 9.29
CA ALA A 90 -11.61 5.20 10.02
C ALA A 90 -12.52 3.96 9.81
N ARG A 91 -12.41 3.26 8.67
CA ARG A 91 -13.13 2.00 8.43
C ARG A 91 -12.74 0.90 9.44
N TRP A 92 -11.52 0.98 9.94
CA TRP A 92 -10.95 0.06 10.91
C TRP A 92 -10.87 0.65 12.32
N LYS A 93 -11.55 1.79 12.54
CA LYS A 93 -11.54 2.54 13.80
C LYS A 93 -10.13 2.77 14.33
N ILE A 94 -9.18 3.11 13.45
CA ILE A 94 -7.86 3.58 13.85
C ILE A 94 -7.84 5.07 13.53
N ASN A 95 -8.05 5.91 14.54
CA ASN A 95 -8.28 7.35 14.34
C ASN A 95 -7.08 8.19 14.79
N ASN A 96 -6.29 7.68 15.73
CA ASN A 96 -5.11 8.32 16.31
C ASN A 96 -4.00 7.28 16.56
N TYR A 97 -2.89 7.68 17.17
CA TYR A 97 -1.84 6.73 17.53
C TYR A 97 -2.37 5.71 18.54
N LEU A 98 -2.12 4.43 18.31
CA LEU A 98 -2.47 3.39 19.28
C LEU A 98 -1.58 3.55 20.51
N SER A 99 -2.20 3.59 21.68
CA SER A 99 -1.53 3.79 22.95
C SER A 99 -2.03 2.78 23.99
N ASP A 100 -2.43 3.25 25.16
CA ASP A 100 -3.14 2.49 26.18
C ASP A 100 -4.66 2.50 25.94
N LYS A 101 -5.37 1.58 26.61
CA LYS A 101 -6.83 1.43 26.45
C LYS A 101 -7.62 2.69 26.78
N LYS A 102 -7.15 3.51 27.73
CA LYS A 102 -7.85 4.75 28.08
C LYS A 102 -7.76 5.73 26.92
N HIS A 103 -6.55 6.00 26.43
CA HIS A 103 -6.34 6.86 25.28
C HIS A 103 -7.12 6.38 24.03
N ASN A 104 -7.10 5.08 23.76
CA ASN A 104 -7.82 4.52 22.61
C ASN A 104 -9.33 4.76 22.69
N ARG A 105 -9.94 4.56 23.87
CA ARG A 105 -11.35 4.90 24.10
C ARG A 105 -11.62 6.40 23.96
N ASP A 106 -10.76 7.25 24.51
CA ASP A 106 -10.89 8.71 24.41
C ASP A 106 -10.82 9.22 22.97
N CYS A 107 -10.14 8.47 22.08
CA CYS A 107 -10.05 8.74 20.64
C CYS A 107 -11.07 7.95 19.79
N GLU A 108 -12.04 7.27 20.41
CA GLU A 108 -13.05 6.44 19.74
C GLU A 108 -12.45 5.41 18.76
N GLN A 109 -11.29 4.84 19.11
CA GLN A 109 -10.57 3.88 18.28
C GLN A 109 -10.49 2.50 18.93
N ASP A 110 -10.32 1.47 18.10
CA ASP A 110 -10.07 0.10 18.56
C ASP A 110 -8.63 -0.01 19.12
N ASP A 111 -8.40 -1.01 19.98
CA ASP A 111 -7.10 -1.20 20.64
C ASP A 111 -5.99 -1.72 19.70
N PHE A 112 -6.38 -2.30 18.57
CA PHE A 112 -5.49 -2.85 17.55
C PHE A 112 -6.25 -3.02 16.22
N LEU A 113 -5.51 -3.13 15.12
CA LEU A 113 -6.09 -3.43 13.82
C LEU A 113 -6.69 -4.84 13.82
N SER A 114 -7.97 -4.95 13.45
CA SER A 114 -8.66 -6.23 13.39
C SER A 114 -7.94 -7.25 12.49
N PRO A 115 -7.80 -8.52 12.91
CA PRO A 115 -7.29 -9.61 12.06
C PRO A 115 -8.10 -9.83 10.79
N ALA A 116 -9.37 -9.41 10.75
CA ALA A 116 -10.19 -9.48 9.56
C ALA A 116 -9.77 -8.46 8.49
N ALA A 117 -8.94 -7.47 8.84
CA ALA A 117 -8.46 -6.49 7.89
C ALA A 117 -7.66 -7.14 6.75
N PRO A 118 -7.91 -6.74 5.49
CA PRO A 118 -7.02 -7.10 4.41
C PRO A 118 -5.66 -6.49 4.71
N SER A 119 -4.60 -7.12 4.25
CA SER A 119 -3.29 -6.48 4.25
C SER A 119 -2.57 -6.78 2.97
N VAL A 120 -1.76 -5.84 2.51
CA VAL A 120 -0.86 -6.02 1.37
C VAL A 120 0.01 -7.29 1.55
N ALA A 121 0.41 -7.60 2.79
CA ALA A 121 1.15 -8.83 3.12
C ALA A 121 0.31 -10.10 2.94
N LYS A 122 -0.95 -10.14 3.41
CA LYS A 122 -1.86 -11.28 3.16
C LYS A 122 -2.10 -11.48 1.67
N LEU A 123 -2.28 -10.39 0.93
CA LEU A 123 -2.48 -10.40 -0.51
C LEU A 123 -1.26 -10.98 -1.26
N PHE A 124 -0.05 -10.51 -0.95
CA PHE A 124 1.16 -11.08 -1.54
C PHE A 124 1.41 -12.53 -1.12
N LYS A 125 1.16 -12.88 0.14
CA LYS A 125 1.28 -14.26 0.62
C LYS A 125 0.35 -15.20 -0.14
N ALA A 126 -0.91 -14.79 -0.36
CA ALA A 126 -1.89 -15.55 -1.15
C ALA A 126 -1.45 -15.70 -2.62
N ALA A 127 -0.76 -14.71 -3.18
CA ALA A 127 -0.13 -14.78 -4.50
C ALA A 127 1.21 -15.56 -4.53
N GLY A 128 1.54 -16.26 -3.44
CA GLY A 128 2.71 -17.15 -3.34
C GLY A 128 4.03 -16.44 -3.05
N TYR A 129 4.02 -15.17 -2.61
CA TYR A 129 5.23 -14.48 -2.18
C TYR A 129 5.62 -14.89 -0.76
N ALA A 130 6.92 -14.88 -0.47
CA ALA A 130 7.39 -14.77 0.89
C ALA A 130 7.15 -13.33 1.37
N THR A 131 6.68 -13.17 2.60
CA THR A 131 6.41 -11.86 3.20
C THR A 131 7.15 -11.73 4.51
N GLY A 132 7.67 -10.53 4.78
CA GLY A 132 8.40 -10.20 5.99
C GLY A 132 8.22 -8.72 6.33
N HIS A 133 8.30 -8.40 7.62
CA HIS A 133 8.19 -7.04 8.13
C HIS A 133 9.33 -6.79 9.13
N PHE A 134 9.98 -5.65 9.00
CA PHE A 134 11.10 -5.24 9.84
C PHE A 134 10.87 -3.81 10.32
N GLY A 135 11.01 -3.56 11.62
CA GLY A 135 10.82 -2.25 12.22
C GLY A 135 9.45 -2.07 12.91
N LYS A 136 8.95 -0.84 12.91
CA LYS A 136 7.78 -0.42 13.70
C LYS A 136 6.45 -0.91 13.10
N TRP A 137 5.71 -1.70 13.87
CA TRP A 137 4.36 -2.16 13.51
C TRP A 137 3.28 -1.10 13.81
N HIS A 138 3.05 -0.81 15.09
CA HIS A 138 2.13 0.23 15.59
C HIS A 138 0.66 0.11 15.14
N MET A 139 0.20 -1.12 14.86
CA MET A 139 -1.21 -1.49 14.61
C MET A 139 -1.71 -2.53 15.63
N GLY A 140 -1.11 -2.56 16.82
CA GLY A 140 -1.49 -3.42 17.94
C GLY A 140 -0.31 -3.78 18.82
N GLY A 141 -0.62 -4.23 20.04
CA GLY A 141 0.34 -4.66 21.06
C GLY A 141 0.97 -3.52 21.85
N GLY A 142 1.30 -3.78 23.12
CA GLY A 142 2.06 -2.88 23.98
C GLY A 142 1.26 -2.23 25.11
N ARG A 143 2.00 -1.74 26.12
CA ARG A 143 1.54 -1.15 27.40
C ARG A 143 0.53 -2.00 28.17
N ASP A 144 -0.78 -1.80 27.94
CA ASP A 144 -1.88 -2.52 28.61
C ASP A 144 -2.79 -3.27 27.61
N VAL A 145 -2.49 -3.20 26.31
CA VAL A 145 -3.13 -3.98 25.24
C VAL A 145 -2.34 -5.26 25.00
N VAL A 146 -2.62 -6.27 25.83
CA VAL A 146 -1.90 -7.57 25.84
C VAL A 146 -2.57 -8.64 24.98
N ASN A 147 -3.79 -8.40 24.52
CA ASN A 147 -4.59 -9.33 23.72
C ASN A 147 -4.52 -9.06 22.21
N ALA A 148 -3.57 -8.25 21.76
CA ALA A 148 -3.36 -8.02 20.35
C ALA A 148 -2.92 -9.34 19.65
N PRO A 149 -3.51 -9.67 18.50
CA PRO A 149 -3.16 -10.87 17.75
C PRO A 149 -1.73 -10.80 17.22
N LYS A 150 -1.06 -11.96 17.20
CA LYS A 150 0.33 -12.12 16.73
C LYS A 150 0.38 -12.33 15.21
#